data_AF-A6QQI3-F1
#
_entry.id   AF-A6QQI3-F1
#
_cell.length_a   1.000
_cell.length_b   1.000
_cell.length_c   1.000
_cell.angle_alpha   90.00
_cell.angle_beta   90.00
_cell.angle_gamma   90.00
#
_symmetry.space_group_name_H-M   'P 1'
#
loop_
_entity.id
_entity.type
_entity.pdbx_description
1 polymer ?
#
loop_
_entity_poly.entity_id
_entity_poly.type
_entity_poly.pdbx_seq_one_letter_code
_entity_poly.pdbx_strand_id
1 'polypeptide(L)' 'LADGSKEGLLALLEFAEEKMKVNYVFICFRKGREDRAPLLKTFSFLGFEIVRPGHPCVPSRPDVMFMVYPLDQNLSDED' A
#
# COMPACT_ATOMS: atom_id res chain seq x y z
N LEU A 1 -7.01 -1.98 14.24
CA LEU A 1 -7.97 -2.06 13.12
C LEU A 1 -9.12 -2.95 13.56
N ALA A 2 -10.30 -2.82 12.96
CA ALA A 2 -11.43 -3.69 13.26
C ALA A 2 -11.15 -5.14 12.81
N ASP A 3 -11.88 -6.09 13.38
CA ASP A 3 -11.85 -7.49 12.93
C ASP A 3 -12.26 -7.58 11.45
N GLY A 4 -11.63 -8.48 10.70
CA GLY A 4 -11.84 -8.62 9.25
C GLY A 4 -11.06 -7.64 8.37
N SER A 5 -10.32 -6.69 8.97
CA SER A 5 -9.56 -5.68 8.21
C SER A 5 -8.44 -6.26 7.35
N LYS A 6 -7.84 -7.37 7.78
CA LYS A 6 -6.80 -8.06 7.01
C LYS A 6 -7.42 -8.71 5.77
N GLU A 7 -8.47 -9.50 5.96
CA GLU A 7 -9.17 -10.22 4.91
C GLU A 7 -9.75 -9.25 3.87
N GLY A 8 -10.34 -8.14 4.33
CA GLY A 8 -10.82 -7.09 3.45
C GLY A 8 -9.70 -6.41 2.65
N LEU A 9 -8.51 -6.22 3.24
CA LEU A 9 -7.37 -5.68 2.53
C LEU A 9 -6.83 -6.65 1.48
N LEU A 10 -6.70 -7.95 1.80
CA LEU A 10 -6.28 -8.95 0.82
C LEU A 10 -7.25 -9.00 -0.37
N ALA A 11 -8.56 -9.07 -0.11
CA ALA A 11 -9.56 -9.07 -1.18
C ALA A 11 -9.49 -7.81 -2.06
N LEU A 12 -9.15 -6.66 -1.48
CA LEU A 12 -8.93 -5.42 -2.23
C LEU A 12 -7.68 -5.50 -3.13
N LEU A 13 -6.59 -6.08 -2.64
CA LEU A 13 -5.36 -6.25 -3.41
C LEU A 13 -5.58 -7.22 -4.57
N GLU A 14 -6.22 -8.37 -4.33
CA GLU A 14 -6.59 -9.34 -5.36
C GLU A 14 -7.46 -8.70 -6.46
N PHE A 15 -8.47 -7.90 -6.05
CA PHE A 15 -9.31 -7.18 -7.00
C PHE A 15 -8.53 -6.13 -7.81
N ALA A 16 -7.63 -5.40 -7.16
CA ALA A 16 -6.79 -4.39 -7.81
C ALA A 16 -5.89 -5.03 -8.88
N GLU A 17 -5.34 -6.20 -8.59
CA GLU A 17 -4.53 -6.98 -9.51
C GLU A 17 -5.36 -7.52 -10.69
N GLU A 18 -6.39 -8.32 -10.40
CA GLU A 18 -7.10 -9.06 -11.43
C GLU A 18 -8.04 -8.18 -12.29
N LYS A 19 -8.73 -7.24 -11.64
CA LYS A 19 -9.84 -6.51 -12.29
C LYS A 19 -9.40 -5.13 -12.74
N MET A 20 -8.61 -4.43 -11.93
CA MET A 20 -8.12 -3.09 -12.27
C MET A 20 -6.79 -3.11 -13.04
N LYS A 21 -6.02 -4.21 -12.97
CA LYS A 21 -4.73 -4.39 -13.66
C LYS A 21 -3.74 -3.26 -13.36
N VAL A 22 -3.70 -2.83 -12.10
CA VAL A 22 -2.75 -1.81 -11.65
C VAL A 22 -1.44 -2.46 -11.21
N ASN A 23 -0.35 -1.71 -11.28
CA ASN A 23 0.98 -2.16 -10.85
C ASN A 23 1.28 -1.86 -9.38
N TYR A 24 0.59 -0.88 -8.81
CA TYR A 24 0.92 -0.32 -7.50
C TYR A 24 -0.34 0.04 -6.74
N VAL A 25 -0.40 -0.35 -5.48
CA VAL A 25 -1.42 0.10 -4.53
C VAL A 25 -0.77 1.02 -3.51
N PHE A 26 -1.24 2.25 -3.40
CA PHE A 26 -0.76 3.21 -2.43
C PHE A 26 -1.73 3.31 -1.26
N ILE A 27 -1.20 3.31 -0.04
CA ILE A 27 -1.92 3.71 1.17
C ILE A 27 -1.34 5.01 1.68
N CYS A 28 -2.18 5.83 2.33
CA CYS A 28 -1.72 7.06 2.94
C CYS A 28 -2.39 7.31 4.29
N PHE A 29 -1.65 7.93 5.20
CA PHE A 29 -2.17 8.33 6.50
C PHE A 29 -1.47 9.60 7.01
N ARG A 30 -2.15 10.34 7.89
CA ARG A 30 -1.60 11.56 8.50
C ARG A 30 -0.39 11.23 9.36
N LYS A 31 0.66 12.06 9.29
CA LYS A 31 1.89 11.88 10.10
C LYS A 31 1.67 12.10 11.60
N GLY A 32 0.65 12.86 11.97
CA GLY A 32 0.30 13.18 13.36
C GLY A 32 -0.58 12.16 14.08
N ARG A 33 -0.78 10.97 13.51
CA ARG A 33 -1.53 9.89 14.18
C ARG A 33 -0.74 9.35 15.38
N GLU A 34 -1.42 9.15 16.50
CA GLU A 34 -0.82 8.54 17.69
C GLU A 34 -0.42 7.07 17.45
N ASP A 35 -1.20 6.35 16.63
CA ASP A 35 -0.97 4.96 16.25
C ASP A 35 -0.10 4.79 14.99
N ARG A 36 0.65 5.83 14.59
CA ARG A 36 1.49 5.80 13.38
C ARG A 36 2.48 4.65 13.36
N ALA A 37 3.20 4.43 14.46
CA ALA A 37 4.24 3.40 14.55
C ALA A 37 3.71 1.97 14.39
N PRO A 38 2.66 1.54 15.14
CA PRO A 38 2.08 0.22 14.92
C PRO A 38 1.46 0.09 13.52
N LEU A 39 0.85 1.15 12.97
CA LEU A 39 0.29 1.12 11.61
C LEU A 39 1.37 0.87 10.55
N LEU A 40 2.50 1.59 10.63
CA LEU A 40 3.66 1.40 9.76
C LEU A 40 4.18 -0.04 9.83
N LYS A 41 4.32 -0.56 11.05
CA LYS A 41 4.80 -1.91 11.29
C LYS A 41 3.84 -2.94 10.67
N THR A 42 2.53 -2.78 10.84
CA THR A 42 1.53 -3.67 10.25
C THR A 42 1.62 -3.69 8.73
N PHE A 43 1.62 -2.54 8.07
CA PHE A 43 1.66 -2.51 6.60
C PHE A 43 3.02 -2.95 6.05
N SER A 44 4.12 -2.66 6.74
CA SER A 44 5.43 -3.18 6.38
C SER A 44 5.50 -4.71 6.43
N PHE A 45 4.87 -5.34 7.44
CA PHE A 45 4.76 -6.80 7.47
C PHE A 45 3.91 -7.39 6.35
N LEU A 46 2.95 -6.62 5.83
CA LEU A 46 2.14 -7.00 4.68
C LEU A 46 2.83 -6.76 3.33
N GLY A 47 4.07 -6.25 3.34
CA GLY A 47 4.86 -6.00 2.12
C GLY A 47 4.75 -4.57 1.57
N PHE A 48 4.10 -3.65 2.28
CA PHE A 48 4.11 -2.24 1.87
C PHE A 48 5.43 -1.56 2.25
N GLU A 49 5.96 -0.76 1.32
CA GLU A 49 7.20 -0.01 1.50
C GLU A 49 6.94 1.49 1.63
N ILE A 50 7.75 2.21 2.41
CA ILE A 50 7.59 3.65 2.57
C ILE A 50 7.99 4.36 1.27
N VAL A 51 7.09 5.21 0.75
CA VAL A 51 7.38 6.05 -0.41
C VAL A 51 8.17 7.27 0.02
N ARG A 52 9.25 7.57 -0.70
CA ARG A 52 10.09 8.76 -0.43
C ARG A 52 9.29 10.05 -0.68
N PRO A 53 9.40 11.07 0.20
CA PRO A 53 8.83 12.39 -0.07
C PRO A 53 9.30 12.95 -1.42
N GLY A 54 8.39 13.52 -2.20
CA GLY A 54 8.70 14.08 -3.52
C GLY A 54 8.69 13.06 -4.68
N HIS A 55 8.31 11.80 -4.42
CA HIS A 55 8.15 10.81 -5.49
C HIS A 55 7.03 11.22 -6.47
N PRO A 56 7.23 11.13 -7.80
CA PRO A 56 6.28 11.65 -8.80
C PRO A 56 4.91 10.95 -8.78
N CYS A 57 4.85 9.68 -8.36
CA CYS A 57 3.59 8.93 -8.29
C CYS A 57 2.69 9.28 -7.09
N VAL A 58 3.10 10.18 -6.19
CA VAL A 58 2.29 10.62 -5.05
C VAL A 58 2.16 12.14 -5.01
N PRO A 59 1.01 12.70 -4.59
CA PRO A 59 0.84 14.14 -4.53
C PRO A 59 1.73 14.77 -3.45
N SER A 60 2.19 16.00 -3.69
CA SER A 60 2.94 16.77 -2.70
C SER A 60 2.05 17.15 -1.52
N ARG A 61 2.13 16.35 -0.45
CA ARG A 61 1.33 16.50 0.77
C ARG A 61 2.22 16.28 2.01
N PRO A 62 2.72 17.36 2.64
CA PRO A 62 3.69 17.25 3.74
C PRO A 62 3.08 16.69 5.03
N ASP A 63 1.75 16.77 5.18
CA ASP A 63 0.97 16.34 6.34
C ASP A 63 0.66 14.83 6.36
N VAL A 64 0.87 14.14 5.24
CA VAL A 64 0.61 12.70 5.09
C VAL A 64 1.90 11.97 4.75
N MET A 65 1.89 10.67 5.00
CA MET A 65 2.89 9.75 4.48
C MET A 65 2.23 8.68 3.63
N PHE A 66 3.01 8.15 2.70
CA PHE A 66 2.57 7.15 1.73
C PHE A 66 3.37 5.87 1.92
N MET A 67 2.70 4.72 1.74
CA MET A 67 3.35 3.44 1.54
C MET A 67 2.81 2.80 0.26
N VAL A 68 3.61 1.97 -0.40
CA VAL A 68 3.28 1.34 -1.68
C VAL A 68 3.41 -0.17 -1.57
N TYR A 69 2.45 -0.90 -2.14
CA TYR A 69 2.53 -2.32 -2.39
C TYR A 69 2.64 -2.54 -3.90
N PRO A 70 3.78 -3.04 -4.42
CA PRO A 70 3.88 -3.43 -5.80
C PRO A 70 3.07 -4.71 -6.02
N LEU A 71 2.25 -4.73 -7.07
CA LEU A 71 1.59 -5.94 -7.55
C LEU A 71 2.47 -6.54 -8.64
N ASP A 72 2.80 -7.82 -8.52
CA ASP A 72 3.57 -8.53 -9.52
C ASP A 72 2.72 -8.71 -10.78
N GLN A 73 3.04 -7.98 -11.85
CA GLN A 73 2.48 -8.27 -13.19
C GLN A 73 3.34 -9.27 -13.98
N ASN A 74 4.39 -9.85 -13.38
CA ASN A 74 5.41 -10.59 -14.12
C ASN A 74 5.77 -11.97 -13.56
N LEU A 75 4.78 -12.86 -13.50
CA LEU A 75 5.02 -14.32 -13.58
C LEU A 75 4.35 -14.93 -14.82
N SER A 76 4.31 -14.17 -15.91
CA SER A 76 3.95 -14.68 -17.25
C SER A 76 4.97 -14.24 -18.29
N ASP A 77 6.25 -14.40 -17.98
CA ASP A 77 7.35 -14.47 -18.96
C ASP A 77 8.12 -15.78 -18.68
N GLU A 78 7.51 -16.91 -19.01
CA GLU A 78 8.24 -18.14 -19.34
C GLU A 78 7.55 -18.70 -20.59
N ASP A 79 8.25 -18.60 -21.73
CA ASP A 79 7.92 -19.16 -23.06
C ASP A 79 7.78 -20.69 -23.02
#